data_AF-A0A8J7PJ72-F1
#
_entry.id   AF-A0A8J7PJ72-F1
#
_cell.length_a   1.000
_cell.length_b   1.000
_cell.length_c   1.000
_cell.angle_alpha   90.00
_cell.angle_beta   90.00
_cell.angle_gamma   90.00
#
_symmetry.space_group_name_H-M   'P 1'
#
loop_
_entity.id
_entity.type
_entity.pdbx_description
1 polymer ?
#
loop_
_entity_poly.entity_id
_entity_poly.type
_entity_poly.pdbx_seq_one_letter_code
_entity_poly.pdbx_strand_id
1 'polypeptide(L)'
;MIKLSKPVQLLQWGEGTNTTNQRWIEVGKGRIVGNPRRQDGVTDVVIVLDGSLSKIDAKRETDFVKIMQQGEGMTPRAARWGEVAMGTLKSVSSSGGQTLVTIAVKAATKVGP
;
A
#
# COMPACT_ATOMS: atom_id res chain seq x y z
N MET A 1 -1.76 -12.64 1.07
CA MET A 1 -1.25 -12.76 -0.32
C MET A 1 -1.82 -11.58 -1.08
N ILE A 2 -0.98 -10.86 -1.81
CA ILE A 2 -1.43 -9.75 -2.66
C ILE A 2 -2.01 -10.34 -3.96
N LYS A 3 -3.23 -9.94 -4.32
CA LYS A 3 -3.90 -10.34 -5.57
C LYS A 3 -3.89 -9.22 -6.59
N LEU A 4 -3.37 -9.46 -7.78
CA LEU A 4 -3.25 -8.41 -8.82
C LEU A 4 -4.61 -7.90 -9.33
N SER A 5 -5.63 -8.76 -9.27
CA SER A 5 -6.99 -8.48 -9.74
C SER A 5 -7.81 -7.57 -8.81
N LYS A 6 -7.33 -7.33 -7.58
CA LYS A 6 -8.11 -6.62 -6.56
C LYS A 6 -7.72 -5.14 -6.43
N PRO A 7 -8.69 -4.25 -6.15
CA PRO A 7 -8.38 -2.86 -5.81
C PRO A 7 -7.56 -2.80 -4.52
N VAL A 8 -6.73 -1.77 -4.42
CA VAL A 8 -5.90 -1.47 -3.25
C VAL A 8 -6.27 -0.15 -2.60
N GLN A 9 -6.16 -0.10 -1.29
CA GLN A 9 -6.20 1.12 -0.50
C GLN A 9 -4.86 1.24 0.24
N LEU A 10 -4.27 2.43 0.16
CA LEU A 10 -3.04 2.76 0.84
C LEU A 10 -3.36 3.52 2.11
N LEU A 11 -2.82 3.03 3.22
CA LEU A 11 -2.87 3.74 4.50
C LEU A 11 -1.46 4.13 4.92
N GLN A 12 -1.27 5.36 5.36
CA GLN A 12 -0.02 5.82 5.96
C GLN A 12 -0.19 5.95 7.48
N TRP A 13 0.92 5.81 8.20
CA TRP A 13 0.94 6.10 9.63
C TRP A 13 0.66 7.59 9.86
N GLY A 14 -0.44 7.88 10.54
CA GLY A 14 -0.82 9.23 10.97
C GLY A 14 -0.17 9.63 12.29
N GLU A 15 -0.37 10.89 12.69
CA GLU A 15 0.16 11.40 13.96
C GLU A 15 -0.56 10.71 15.15
N GLY A 16 0.15 9.81 15.82
CA GLY A 16 -0.29 9.07 16.99
C GLY A 16 0.92 8.76 17.88
N THR A 17 0.84 9.14 19.15
CA THR A 17 2.00 9.23 20.07
C THR A 17 2.40 7.91 20.74
N ASN A 18 1.75 6.78 20.45
CA ASN A 18 2.16 5.46 20.94
C ASN A 18 1.57 4.30 20.11
N THR A 19 2.11 3.09 20.32
CA THR A 19 1.69 1.83 19.68
C THR A 19 0.24 1.43 19.96
N THR A 20 -0.43 2.06 20.92
CA THR A 20 -1.83 1.81 21.32
C THR A 20 -2.82 2.69 20.54
N ASN A 21 -2.41 3.88 20.11
CA ASN A 21 -3.24 4.84 19.37
C ASN A 21 -2.81 4.98 17.91
N GLN A 22 -2.54 3.85 17.25
CA GLN A 22 -2.14 3.84 15.84
C GLN A 22 -3.31 4.32 14.97
N ARG A 23 -3.18 5.52 14.39
CA ARG A 23 -4.13 6.02 13.40
C ARG A 23 -3.56 5.79 12.02
N TRP A 24 -4.11 4.81 11.31
CA TRP A 24 -3.82 4.59 9.90
C TRP A 24 -4.79 5.44 9.08
N ILE A 25 -4.25 6.34 8.27
CA ILE A 25 -5.04 7.30 7.50
C ILE A 25 -4.93 6.95 6.03
N GLU A 26 -6.07 6.98 5.33
CA GLU A 26 -6.11 6.75 3.88
C GLU A 26 -5.36 7.85 3.14
N VAL A 27 -4.40 7.43 2.30
CA VAL A 27 -3.60 8.34 1.48
C VAL A 27 -3.81 8.13 -0.03
N GLY A 28 -4.48 7.04 -0.41
CA GLY A 28 -4.84 6.79 -1.80
C GLY A 28 -5.57 5.47 -2.02
N LYS A 29 -6.23 5.37 -3.18
CA LYS A 29 -6.85 4.14 -3.70
C LYS A 29 -6.41 3.93 -5.13
N GLY A 30 -6.35 2.67 -5.55
CA GLY A 30 -5.91 2.34 -6.89
C GLY A 30 -5.82 0.85 -7.17
N ARG A 31 -4.91 0.48 -8.06
CA ARG A 31 -4.68 -0.91 -8.51
C ARG A 31 -3.21 -1.20 -8.64
N ILE A 32 -2.83 -2.45 -8.40
CA ILE A 32 -1.46 -2.92 -8.63
C ILE A 32 -1.25 -3.06 -10.13
N VAL A 33 -0.11 -2.57 -10.62
CA VAL A 33 0.26 -2.64 -12.02
C VAL A 33 1.48 -3.52 -12.20
N GLY A 34 1.34 -4.51 -13.07
CA GLY A 34 2.39 -5.46 -13.38
C GLY A 34 2.70 -6.45 -12.25
N ASN A 35 3.66 -7.33 -12.52
CA ASN A 35 4.17 -8.26 -11.53
C ASN A 35 5.19 -7.55 -10.64
N PRO A 36 5.06 -7.62 -9.30
CA PRO A 36 6.04 -7.04 -8.40
C PRO A 36 7.45 -7.58 -8.62
N ARG A 37 8.43 -6.68 -8.61
CA ARG A 37 9.83 -7.03 -8.83
C ARG A 37 10.46 -7.42 -7.50
N ARG A 38 11.04 -8.62 -7.43
CA ARG A 38 11.76 -9.08 -6.23
C ARG A 38 13.26 -8.93 -6.44
N GLN A 39 13.92 -8.24 -5.52
CA GLN A 39 15.37 -8.06 -5.52
C GLN A 39 15.86 -8.02 -4.06
N ASP A 40 16.91 -8.78 -3.74
CA ASP A 40 17.62 -8.73 -2.46
C ASP A 40 16.72 -8.84 -1.20
N GLY A 41 15.67 -9.67 -1.26
CA GLY A 41 14.76 -9.85 -0.12
C GLY A 41 13.72 -8.74 0.04
N VAL A 42 13.58 -7.87 -0.95
CA VAL A 42 12.55 -6.83 -1.05
C VAL A 42 11.71 -7.08 -2.30
N THR A 43 10.41 -6.85 -2.19
CA THR A 43 9.46 -6.90 -3.30
C THR A 43 8.94 -5.50 -3.54
N ASP A 44 9.21 -4.94 -4.71
CA ASP A 44 8.69 -3.64 -5.14
C ASP A 44 7.30 -3.84 -5.76
N VAL A 45 6.27 -3.28 -5.10
CA VAL A 45 4.89 -3.27 -5.57
C VAL A 45 4.59 -1.90 -6.18
N VAL A 46 4.18 -1.87 -7.44
CA VAL A 46 3.81 -0.64 -8.15
C VAL A 46 2.29 -0.52 -8.18
N ILE A 47 1.79 0.64 -7.79
CA ILE A 47 0.36 0.93 -7.70
C ILE A 47 0.05 2.17 -8.52
N VAL A 48 -0.88 2.05 -9.46
CA VAL A 48 -1.53 3.22 -10.09
C VAL A 48 -2.65 3.66 -9.17
N LEU A 49 -2.63 4.93 -8.77
CA LEU A 49 -3.72 5.55 -8.03
C LEU A 49 -4.80 6.07 -8.98
N ASP A 50 -6.05 5.99 -8.53
CA ASP A 50 -7.21 6.57 -9.22
C ASP A 50 -7.24 8.13 -9.10
N GLY A 51 -6.30 8.71 -8.34
CA GLY A 51 -6.15 10.14 -8.12
C GLY A 51 -4.76 10.51 -7.60
N SER A 52 -4.64 11.67 -6.96
CA SER A 52 -3.38 12.11 -6.33
C SER A 52 -3.13 11.39 -5.01
N LEU A 53 -1.86 11.20 -4.67
CA LEU A 53 -1.48 10.72 -3.34
C LEU A 53 -1.66 11.85 -2.32
N SER A 54 -2.59 11.68 -1.39
CA SER A 54 -2.78 12.59 -0.26
C SER A 54 -1.74 12.27 0.81
N LYS A 55 -0.49 12.74 0.61
CA LYS A 55 0.58 12.53 1.59
C LYS A 55 0.28 13.34 2.85
N ILE A 56 0.39 12.69 4.00
CA ILE A 56 0.32 13.39 5.29
C ILE A 56 1.71 13.92 5.58
N ASP A 57 1.79 15.20 5.94
CA ASP A 57 3.04 15.94 6.10
C ASP A 57 4.07 15.14 6.90
N ALA A 58 5.23 14.96 6.27
CA ALA A 58 6.35 14.13 6.70
C ALA A 58 7.12 14.77 7.86
N LYS A 59 6.45 15.10 8.97
CA LYS A 59 7.14 15.56 10.19
C LYS A 59 7.78 14.43 10.99
N ARG A 60 7.65 13.18 10.56
CA ARG A 60 8.37 12.04 11.12
C ARG A 60 8.79 11.11 10.00
N GLU A 61 10.02 10.62 10.12
CA GLU A 61 10.79 9.71 9.26
C GLU A 61 10.14 8.30 9.10
N THR A 62 8.82 8.23 9.06
CA THR A 62 8.06 7.00 8.97
C THR A 62 7.30 6.95 7.65
N ASP A 63 8.02 6.51 6.61
CA ASP A 63 7.48 6.18 5.29
C ASP A 63 6.68 4.86 5.27
N PHE A 64 6.21 4.38 6.42
CA PHE A 64 5.46 3.12 6.51
C PHE A 64 4.08 3.25 5.87
N VAL A 65 3.81 2.35 4.93
CA VAL A 65 2.56 2.26 4.20
C VAL A 65 1.99 0.85 4.33
N LYS A 66 0.70 0.77 4.66
CA LYS A 66 -0.07 -0.47 4.55
C LYS A 66 -0.74 -0.54 3.19
N ILE A 67 -0.65 -1.71 2.58
CA ILE A 67 -1.41 -2.08 1.39
C ILE A 67 -2.60 -2.91 1.87
N MET A 68 -3.80 -2.41 1.61
CA MET A 68 -5.05 -3.07 1.94
C MET A 68 -5.74 -3.55 0.67
N GLN A 69 -6.44 -4.69 0.71
CA GLN A 69 -7.27 -5.19 -0.40
C GLN A 69 -8.67 -5.56 0.05
N GLN A 70 -9.66 -5.32 -0.82
CA GLN A 70 -11.06 -5.66 -0.52
C GLN A 70 -11.27 -7.17 -0.41
N GLY A 71 -12.08 -7.57 0.56
CA GLY A 71 -12.43 -8.98 0.79
C GLY A 71 -11.27 -9.82 1.31
N GLU A 72 -10.18 -9.18 1.74
CA GLU A 72 -9.15 -9.80 2.58
C GLU A 72 -9.50 -9.48 4.04
N GLY A 73 -9.43 -10.47 4.94
CA GLY A 73 -9.88 -10.37 6.33
C GLY A 73 -10.39 -11.71 6.86
N MET A 74 -10.79 -11.75 8.14
CA MET A 74 -11.30 -12.99 8.77
C MET A 74 -12.65 -13.45 8.21
N THR A 75 -13.37 -12.58 7.49
CA THR A 75 -14.65 -12.92 6.84
C THR A 75 -14.52 -12.81 5.32
N PRO A 76 -14.41 -13.95 4.61
CA PRO A 76 -14.40 -13.96 3.16
C PRO A 76 -15.67 -13.28 2.61
N ARG A 77 -15.53 -12.48 1.54
CA ARG A 77 -16.62 -11.75 0.82
C ARG A 77 -17.19 -10.50 1.49
N ALA A 78 -16.71 -10.10 2.66
CA ALA A 78 -17.05 -8.77 3.17
C ALA A 78 -16.40 -7.70 2.29
N ALA A 79 -17.10 -6.60 1.96
CA ALA A 79 -16.52 -5.43 1.28
C ALA A 79 -15.51 -4.65 2.16
N ARG A 80 -14.94 -5.31 3.17
CA ARG A 80 -13.97 -4.77 4.10
C ARG A 80 -12.58 -4.82 3.50
N TRP A 81 -11.76 -3.85 3.87
CA TRP A 81 -10.36 -3.78 3.51
C TRP A 81 -9.52 -4.57 4.52
N GLY A 82 -8.74 -5.52 4.04
CA GLY A 82 -7.80 -6.29 4.85
C GLY A 82 -6.37 -5.96 4.50
N GLU A 83 -5.51 -5.90 5.50
CA GLU A 83 -4.08 -5.74 5.32
C GLU A 83 -3.50 -6.96 4.61
N VAL A 84 -2.83 -6.73 3.48
CA VAL A 84 -2.16 -7.78 2.72
C VAL A 84 -0.64 -7.65 2.76
N ALA A 85 -0.14 -6.44 3.01
CA ALA A 85 1.27 -6.16 3.18
C ALA A 85 1.49 -4.82 3.89
N MET A 86 2.66 -4.70 4.50
CA MET A 86 3.21 -3.44 4.97
C MET A 86 4.58 -3.25 4.35
N GLY A 87 4.90 -2.01 3.99
CA GLY A 87 6.15 -1.65 3.36
C GLY A 87 6.52 -0.21 3.62
N THR A 88 7.51 0.27 2.87
CA THR A 88 7.93 1.67 2.88
C THR A 88 7.72 2.31 1.52
N LEU A 89 7.28 3.56 1.50
CA LEU A 89 7.16 4.35 0.28
C LEU A 89 8.54 4.54 -0.34
N LYS A 90 8.76 4.03 -1.55
CA LYS A 90 10.05 4.11 -2.26
C LYS A 90 10.09 5.28 -3.24
N SER A 91 9.00 5.48 -3.98
CA SER A 91 8.89 6.60 -4.93
C SER A 91 7.43 6.89 -5.28
N VAL A 92 7.18 8.14 -5.68
CA VAL A 92 5.93 8.60 -6.28
C VAL A 92 6.30 9.28 -7.59
N SER A 93 5.73 8.82 -8.69
CA SER A 93 5.94 9.41 -10.01
C SER A 93 4.60 9.69 -10.68
N SER A 94 4.44 10.88 -11.24
CA SER A 94 3.26 11.20 -12.05
C SER A 94 3.65 11.12 -13.53
N SER A 95 3.01 10.23 -14.28
CA SER A 95 3.27 10.05 -15.71
C SER A 95 1.96 9.83 -16.45
N GLY A 96 1.77 10.51 -17.59
CA GLY A 96 0.57 10.36 -18.43
C GLY A 96 -0.75 10.66 -17.72
N GLY A 97 -0.75 11.56 -16.72
CA GLY A 97 -1.93 11.89 -15.90
C GLY A 97 -2.27 10.85 -14.82
N GLN A 98 -1.45 9.81 -14.64
CA GLN A 98 -1.60 8.82 -13.58
C GLN A 98 -0.51 8.99 -12.52
N THR A 99 -0.88 8.78 -11.25
CA THR A 99 0.08 8.75 -10.14
C THR A 99 0.48 7.30 -9.88
N LEU A 100 1.75 6.98 -10.10
CA LEU A 100 2.38 5.70 -9.81
C LEU A 100 3.10 5.78 -8.47
N VAL A 101 2.80 4.84 -7.58
CA VAL A 101 3.40 4.71 -6.26
C VAL A 101 4.14 3.39 -6.17
N THR A 102 5.43 3.44 -5.84
CA THR A 102 6.23 2.25 -5.60
C THR A 102 6.41 2.03 -4.11
N ILE A 103 6.05 0.85 -3.62
CA ILE A 103 6.15 0.46 -2.22
C ILE A 103 7.09 -0.75 -2.11
N ALA A 104 8.12 -0.62 -1.30
CA ALA A 104 9.02 -1.71 -0.96
C ALA A 104 8.41 -2.53 0.20
N VAL A 105 8.02 -3.78 -0.07
CA VAL A 105 7.53 -4.72 0.96
C VAL A 105 8.58 -5.81 1.22
N LYS A 106 8.70 -6.29 2.47
CA LYS A 106 9.65 -7.37 2.79
C LYS A 106 9.23 -8.69 2.09
N ALA A 107 10.22 -9.46 1.64
CA ALA A 107 10.09 -10.61 0.72
C ALA A 107 9.13 -11.76 1.10
N ALA A 108 8.58 -11.80 2.32
CA ALA A 108 7.65 -12.85 2.73
C ALA A 108 6.26 -12.72 2.09
N THR A 109 5.94 -11.58 1.48
CA THR A 109 4.64 -11.35 0.85
C THR A 109 4.52 -12.09 -0.48
N LYS A 110 3.71 -13.16 -0.50
CA LYS A 110 3.31 -13.84 -1.74
C LYS A 110 2.43 -12.92 -2.60
N VAL A 111 2.77 -12.77 -3.87
CA VAL A 111 1.98 -12.06 -4.88
C VAL A 111 1.53 -13.06 -5.95
N GLY A 112 0.26 -13.00 -6.36
CA GLY A 112 -0.29 -13.88 -7.39
C GLY A 112 -1.57 -13.34 -8.03
N PRO A 113 -2.09 -14.05 -9.05
CA PRO A 113 -3.37 -13.71 -9.70
C PRO A 113 -4.57 -13.74 -8.74
#